data_AF-A0A6C0PC64-F1
#
_entry.id   AF-A0A6C0PC64-F1
#
_cell.length_a   1.000
_cell.length_b   1.000
_cell.length_c   1.000
_cell.angle_alpha   90.00
_cell.angle_beta   90.00
_cell.angle_gamma   90.00
#
_symmetry.space_group_name_H-M   'P 1'
#
loop_
_entity.id
_entity.type
_entity.pdbx_description
1 polymer ?
#
loop_
_entity_poly.entity_id
_entity_poly.type
_entity_poly.pdbx_seq_one_letter_code
_entity_poly.pdbx_strand_id
1 'polypeptide(L)'
;MSQEAADSAAKRATVKDRIEIGKVVLDHWNAKELKAMSAKLSGGLTIAEKRELKKEAMAKLSPEEYDKLIAIAEKLGLSEGKSYSDSTREK
;
A
#
# COMPACT_ATOMS: atom_id res chain seq x y z
N MET A 1 -6.09 -5.33 -9.21
CA MET A 1 -6.13 -3.87 -9.04
C MET A 1 -6.05 -3.28 -10.42
N SER A 2 -7.18 -2.78 -10.90
CA SER A 2 -7.27 -2.01 -12.14
C SER A 2 -7.04 -0.53 -11.81
N GLN A 3 -6.50 0.25 -12.75
CA GLN A 3 -6.26 1.68 -12.56
C GLN A 3 -7.52 2.44 -12.10
N GLU A 4 -8.70 2.05 -12.60
CA GLU A 4 -10.00 2.64 -12.21
C GLU A 4 -10.32 2.51 -10.72
N ALA A 5 -9.97 1.37 -10.10
CA ALA A 5 -10.17 1.17 -8.67
C ALA A 5 -9.25 2.09 -7.85
N ALA A 6 -8.01 2.25 -8.30
CA ALA A 6 -7.06 3.16 -7.66
C ALA A 6 -7.48 4.63 -7.79
N ASP A 7 -7.96 5.06 -8.96
CA ASP A 7 -8.43 6.43 -9.19
C ASP A 7 -9.68 6.75 -8.36
N SER A 8 -10.63 5.80 -8.32
CA SER A 8 -11.84 5.93 -7.50
C SER A 8 -11.52 6.00 -6.01
N ALA A 9 -10.58 5.19 -5.54
CA ALA A 9 -10.09 5.24 -4.16
C ALA A 9 -9.39 6.57 -3.85
N ALA A 10 -8.55 7.08 -4.76
CA ALA A 10 -7.89 8.37 -4.60
C ALA A 10 -8.90 9.52 -4.46
N LYS A 11 -10.02 9.48 -5.20
CA LYS A 11 -11.13 10.43 -5.09
C LYS A 11 -11.89 10.33 -3.77
N ARG A 12 -12.05 9.12 -3.22
CA ARG A 12 -12.72 8.87 -1.93
C ARG A 12 -11.83 9.11 -0.71
N ALA A 13 -10.51 9.14 -0.89
CA ALA A 13 -9.55 9.37 0.18
C ALA A 13 -9.67 10.78 0.76
N THR A 14 -9.86 10.87 2.08
CA THR A 14 -9.94 12.15 2.79
C THR A 14 -8.56 12.81 2.88
N VAL A 15 -8.52 14.11 3.20
CA VAL A 15 -7.25 14.83 3.42
C VAL A 15 -6.40 14.15 4.51
N LYS A 16 -7.04 13.64 5.57
CA LYS A 16 -6.37 12.89 6.63
C LYS A 16 -5.74 11.60 6.11
N ASP A 17 -6.50 10.80 5.34
CA ASP A 17 -5.99 9.55 4.74
C ASP A 17 -4.76 9.83 3.85
N ARG A 18 -4.80 10.90 3.05
CA ARG A 18 -3.68 11.31 2.17
C ARG A 18 -2.44 11.73 2.94
N ILE A 19 -2.60 12.46 4.05
CA ILE A 19 -1.49 12.87 4.93
C ILE A 19 -0.88 11.64 5.60
N GLU A 20 -1.70 10.71 6.11
CA GLU A 20 -1.21 9.49 6.75
C GLU A 20 -0.45 8.60 5.78
N ILE A 21 -1.00 8.37 4.57
CA ILE A 21 -0.29 7.65 3.51
C ILE A 21 1.01 8.36 3.17
N GLY A 22 0.97 9.67 2.93
CA GLY A 22 2.15 10.45 2.57
C GLY A 22 3.24 10.40 3.65
N LYS A 23 2.87 10.45 4.93
CA LYS A 23 3.80 10.35 6.05
C LYS A 23 4.51 8.99 6.06
N VAL A 24 3.75 7.89 6.01
CA VAL A 24 4.32 6.53 6.02
C VAL A 24 5.21 6.31 4.79
N VAL A 25 4.78 6.81 3.62
CA VAL A 25 5.55 6.68 2.39
C VAL A 25 6.87 7.45 2.46
N LEU A 26 6.88 8.66 3.01
CA LEU A 26 8.08 9.49 3.12
C LEU A 26 9.03 9.05 4.25
N ASP A 27 8.51 8.42 5.30
CA ASP A 27 9.31 7.91 6.43
C ASP A 27 10.16 6.71 6.00
N HIS A 28 9.62 5.86 5.12
CA HIS A 28 10.22 4.57 4.74
C HIS A 28 10.84 4.50 3.35
N TRP A 29 10.46 5.40 2.44
CA TRP A 29 10.97 5.39 1.06
C TRP A 29 11.50 6.76 0.64
N ASN A 30 12.68 6.76 0.01
CA ASN A 30 13.23 7.96 -0.59
C ASN A 30 12.68 8.20 -2.01
N ALA A 31 12.91 9.40 -2.54
CA ALA A 31 12.43 9.80 -3.87
C ALA A 31 12.87 8.86 -5.01
N LYS A 32 14.05 8.24 -4.90
CA LYS A 32 14.57 7.30 -5.91
C LYS A 32 13.82 5.96 -5.86
N GLU A 33 13.55 5.45 -4.66
CA GLU A 33 12.75 4.23 -4.45
C GLU A 33 11.30 4.43 -4.90
N LEU A 34 10.70 5.57 -4.58
CA LEU A 34 9.33 5.90 -5.04
C LEU A 34 9.23 5.96 -6.55
N LYS A 35 10.25 6.52 -7.23
CA LYS A 35 10.30 6.58 -8.69
C LYS A 35 10.43 5.19 -9.31
N ALA A 36 11.24 4.31 -8.71
CA ALA A 36 11.37 2.93 -9.14
C ALA A 36 10.06 2.15 -8.93
N MET A 37 9.39 2.36 -7.79
CA MET A 37 8.11 1.73 -7.47
C MET A 37 6.99 2.21 -8.42
N SER A 38 6.90 3.52 -8.69
CA SER A 38 5.96 4.08 -9.66
C SER A 38 6.18 3.52 -11.06
N ALA A 39 7.43 3.34 -11.50
CA ALA A 39 7.73 2.75 -12.79
C ALA A 39 7.24 1.29 -12.90
N LYS A 40 7.39 0.50 -11.84
CA LYS A 40 6.84 -0.87 -11.76
C LYS A 40 5.30 -0.88 -11.75
N LEU A 41 4.69 0.08 -11.06
CA LEU A 41 3.22 0.20 -10.94
C LEU A 41 2.53 0.64 -12.23
N SER A 42 3.18 1.47 -13.05
CA SER A 42 2.61 2.02 -14.30
C SER A 42 2.21 0.95 -15.33
N GLY A 43 2.88 -0.20 -15.34
CA GLY A 43 2.54 -1.33 -16.22
C GLY A 43 1.47 -2.28 -15.64
N GLY A 44 1.02 -2.04 -14.41
CA GLY A 44 0.24 -2.98 -13.63
C GLY A 44 1.12 -4.05 -12.98
N LEU A 45 0.78 -4.45 -11.76
CA LEU A 45 1.55 -5.45 -11.01
C LEU A 45 1.12 -6.86 -11.33
N THR A 46 2.08 -7.72 -11.68
CA THR A 46 1.89 -9.17 -11.69
C THR A 46 1.68 -9.72 -10.27
N ILE A 47 1.16 -10.95 -10.16
CA ILE A 47 0.94 -11.60 -8.85
C ILE A 47 2.26 -11.75 -8.07
N ALA A 48 3.36 -12.04 -8.77
CA ALA A 48 4.68 -12.17 -8.17
C ALA A 48 5.16 -10.82 -7.60
N GLU A 49 5.05 -9.74 -8.37
CA GLU A 49 5.46 -8.40 -7.93
C GLU A 49 4.60 -7.89 -6.78
N LYS A 50 3.29 -8.20 -6.74
CA LYS A 50 2.44 -7.88 -5.59
C LYS A 50 2.91 -8.57 -4.31
N ARG A 51 3.30 -9.85 -4.39
CA ARG A 51 3.79 -10.59 -3.23
C ARG A 51 5.13 -10.05 -2.75
N GLU A 52 6.01 -9.67 -3.67
CA GLU A 52 7.30 -9.09 -3.36
C GLU A 52 7.15 -7.70 -2.71
N LEU A 53 6.31 -6.83 -3.28
CA LEU A 53 5.98 -5.53 -2.68
C LEU A 53 5.32 -5.69 -1.30
N LYS A 54 4.42 -6.65 -1.13
CA LYS A 54 3.82 -6.94 0.19
C LYS A 54 4.90 -7.33 1.20
N LYS A 55 5.84 -8.20 0.82
CA LYS A 55 6.96 -8.60 1.70
C LYS A 55 7.87 -7.42 2.03
N GLU A 56 8.23 -6.60 1.04
CA GLU A 56 9.09 -5.43 1.26
C GLU A 56 8.39 -4.39 2.15
N ALA A 57 7.11 -4.14 1.90
CA ALA A 57 6.30 -3.27 2.74
C ALA A 57 6.22 -3.80 4.18
N MET A 58 5.99 -5.10 4.39
CA MET A 58 5.98 -5.70 5.73
C MET A 58 7.35 -5.70 6.43
N ALA A 59 8.45 -5.70 5.68
CA ALA A 59 9.80 -5.66 6.24
C ALA A 59 10.23 -4.24 6.63
N LYS A 60 9.74 -3.22 5.93
CA LYS A 60 10.05 -1.81 6.18
C LYS A 60 9.07 -1.17 7.18
N LEU A 61 7.78 -1.46 7.05
CA LEU A 61 6.73 -0.86 7.87
C LEU A 61 6.64 -1.51 9.24
N SER A 62 6.41 -0.68 10.26
CA SER A 62 6.00 -1.18 11.57
C SER A 62 4.60 -1.82 11.48
N PRO A 63 4.26 -2.76 12.38
CA PRO A 63 2.93 -3.39 12.40
C PRO A 63 1.80 -2.37 12.43
N GLU A 64 1.94 -1.29 13.20
CA GLU A 64 0.96 -0.21 13.31
C GLU A 64 0.80 0.58 12.00
N GLU A 65 1.89 0.79 11.26
CA GLU A 65 1.87 1.54 10.00
C GLU A 65 1.26 0.69 8.88
N TYR A 66 1.61 -0.59 8.85
CA TYR A 66 1.00 -1.55 7.94
C TYR A 66 -0.50 -1.64 8.19
N ASP A 67 -0.93 -1.79 9.44
CA ASP A 67 -2.35 -1.91 9.79
C ASP A 67 -3.14 -0.65 9.42
N LYS A 68 -2.56 0.54 9.63
CA LYS A 68 -3.14 1.81 9.18
C LYS A 68 -3.32 1.88 7.66
N LEU A 69 -2.30 1.49 6.90
CA LEU A 69 -2.39 1.47 5.44
C LEU A 69 -3.46 0.47 4.96
N ILE A 70 -3.56 -0.69 5.61
CA ILE A 70 -4.60 -1.69 5.32
C ILE A 70 -5.99 -1.16 5.66
N ALA A 71 -6.17 -0.50 6.80
CA ALA A 71 -7.45 0.09 7.20
C ALA A 71 -7.91 1.18 6.21
N ILE A 72 -6.98 2.02 5.75
CA ILE A 72 -7.28 3.01 4.71
C ILE A 72 -7.63 2.32 3.39
N ALA A 73 -6.88 1.29 3.00
CA ALA A 73 -7.15 0.53 1.78
C ALA A 73 -8.50 -0.20 1.84
N GLU A 74 -8.87 -0.80 2.98
CA GLU A 74 -10.15 -1.46 3.21
C GLU A 74 -11.32 -0.46 3.12
N LYS A 75 -11.21 0.67 3.81
CA LYS A 75 -12.19 1.79 3.73
C LYS A 75 -12.43 2.25 2.28
N LEU A 76 -11.38 2.20 1.47
CA LEU A 76 -11.43 2.59 0.06
C LEU A 76 -11.86 1.46 -0.89
N GLY A 77 -12.08 0.24 -0.38
CA GLY A 77 -12.45 -0.94 -1.18
C GLY A 77 -11.30 -1.53 -1.99
N LEU A 78 -10.06 -1.21 -1.60
CA LEU A 78 -8.83 -1.64 -2.27
C LEU A 78 -8.21 -2.90 -1.64
N SER A 79 -8.64 -3.26 -0.43
CA SER A 79 -8.11 -4.39 0.34
C SER A 79 -9.22 -5.10 1.09
N GLU A 80 -9.04 -6.39 1.38
CA GLU A 80 -9.93 -7.20 2.21
C GLU A 80 -9.70 -7.02 3.72
N GLY A 81 -8.85 -6.06 4.13
CA GLY A 81 -8.68 -5.76 5.56
C GLY A 81 -7.73 -6.66 6.34
N LYS A 82 -6.97 -7.53 5.66
CA LYS A 82 -6.06 -8.47 6.32
C LYS A 82 -4.94 -7.74 7.08
N SER A 83 -5.07 -7.69 8.41
CA SER A 83 -4.07 -7.15 9.34
C SER A 83 -2.69 -7.79 9.16
N TYR A 84 -1.64 -7.12 9.62
CA TYR A 84 -0.26 -7.63 9.60
C TYR A 84 -0.15 -9.04 10.22
N SER A 85 -0.84 -9.28 11.33
CA SER A 85 -0.87 -10.58 12.01
C SER A 85 -1.55 -11.68 11.19
N ASP A 86 -2.54 -11.33 10.38
CA ASP A 86 -3.21 -12.28 9.47
C ASP A 86 -2.30 -12.58 8.26
N SER A 87 -1.69 -11.52 7.72
CA SER A 87 -0.75 -11.60 6.60
C SER A 87 0.54 -12.36 6.91
N THR A 88 0.98 -12.41 8.18
CA THR A 88 2.16 -13.17 8.61
C THR A 88 1.86 -14.65 8.89
N ARG A 89 0.58 -15.02 9.10
CA ARG A 89 0.15 -16.41 9.33
C ARG A 89 -0.07 -17.20 8.04
N GLU A 90 -0.30 -16.55 6.91
CA GLU A 90 -0.43 -17.18 5.57
C GLU A 90 0.93 -17.56 4.93
N LYS A 91 1.85 -18.20 5.69
CA LYS A 91 3.11 -18.72 5.14
C LYS A 91 2.91 -19.96 4.28
#